data_AF-A0A7S1RWK3-F1
#
_entry.id   AF-A0A7S1RWK3-F1
#
_cell.length_a   1.000
_cell.length_b   1.000
_cell.length_c   1.000
_cell.angle_alpha   90.00
_cell.angle_beta   90.00
_cell.angle_gamma   90.00
#
_symmetry.space_group_name_H-M   'P 1'
#
loop_
_entity.id
_entity.type
_entity.pdbx_description
1 polymer ?
#
loop_
_entity_poly.entity_id
_entity_poly.type
_entity_poly.pdbx_seq_one_letter_code
_entity_poly.pdbx_strand_id
1 'polypeptide(L)'
;MDSVEEIYEFDVSYVNRVCIDNSINCGKWFQVARNQMATSADDIWDSQTVLTAKDEMLAKPGLRIFAWDIECTKEPLKFPDSAHDRITLISAMVDGSGFLIVNRSEVSADIEPLEYTPKPEYEGIFATYNEPDEAALIRRFFALIRDTSPHVLVTFNGDFFDFPFVENRAKAYNIDLFAELGIQKVEKEDYYAGQWFLHLDCFAWVQRDSYLPCGARGLKAVTRYKLKYDPVELDPEDMTPFAKERPQELAAYSVSDAVATYYLYMKYIHDFIFALSSIIPYNPDDVLRKGSGTLCESLLMTQAFRAKVLFPNKHVDPMLEFHEGTNRLIEQSTYEGARVECMRVGIYRADIQETFQLEPSAFQTLLHDLKPTVDFYLTAEEKVKIQDVENYEEILALVEKQLRDICDPEKVAAQVGRLTQGSPLKSPGKDPQDHYTLKLVEYEVIEGAGGVKSGGKKVKKSSYRIVMDDFPLIYHLDVGAMYPNIILSNRLQPSAIVTKEFCNACSYNDPSNNCKRNMDWKWRGELYMATRADVRSIMNEMENEKRRYNKKDRDSGEMTRVRWSELGEKEQTAEITKAVRQFSQKAYRRLKSS
;
A
#
# COMPACT_ATOMS: atom_id res chain seq x y z
N MET A 1 -2.38 22.54 -38.74
CA MET A 1 -2.60 21.84 -37.46
C MET A 1 -3.41 20.56 -37.67
N ASP A 2 -4.24 20.49 -38.71
CA ASP A 2 -5.07 19.32 -39.09
C ASP A 2 -4.32 18.00 -39.42
N SER A 3 -2.99 17.95 -39.26
CA SER A 3 -2.18 16.73 -39.46
C SER A 3 -1.56 16.19 -38.16
N VAL A 4 -1.78 16.87 -37.02
CA VAL A 4 -1.35 16.40 -35.71
C VAL A 4 -2.52 15.66 -35.08
N GLU A 5 -2.39 14.34 -34.95
CA GLU A 5 -3.43 13.51 -34.32
C GLU A 5 -3.34 13.60 -32.79
N GLU A 6 -2.16 13.33 -32.23
CA GLU A 6 -1.92 13.36 -30.79
C GLU A 6 -0.48 13.79 -30.45
N ILE A 7 -0.29 14.26 -29.21
CA ILE A 7 1.03 14.51 -28.60
C ILE A 7 1.29 13.42 -27.55
N TYR A 8 2.54 12.98 -27.42
CA TYR A 8 2.94 11.91 -26.49
C TYR A 8 4.05 12.38 -25.57
N GLU A 9 4.15 11.75 -24.41
CA GLU A 9 5.23 11.93 -23.41
C GLU A 9 5.39 13.38 -22.90
N PHE A 10 4.36 14.22 -23.06
CA PHE A 10 4.40 15.64 -22.73
C PHE A 10 4.29 15.94 -21.23
N ASP A 11 3.81 14.98 -20.44
CA ASP A 11 3.58 15.11 -18.99
C ASP A 11 4.62 14.36 -18.14
N VAL A 12 5.66 13.81 -18.78
CA VAL A 12 6.79 13.21 -18.09
C VAL A 12 7.60 14.31 -17.40
N SER A 13 7.79 14.19 -16.09
CA SER A 13 8.58 15.19 -15.36
C SER A 13 10.03 15.22 -15.85
N TYR A 14 10.62 16.41 -15.93
CA TYR A 14 11.96 16.61 -16.45
C TYR A 14 13.02 15.77 -15.72
N VAL A 15 12.97 15.72 -14.38
CA VAL A 15 13.90 14.91 -13.57
C VAL A 15 13.76 13.43 -13.89
N ASN A 16 12.52 12.91 -13.97
CA ASN A 16 12.26 11.52 -14.30
C ASN A 16 12.75 11.18 -15.71
N ARG A 17 12.52 12.07 -16.69
CA ARG A 17 13.05 11.96 -18.05
C ARG A 17 14.57 11.83 -18.06
N VAL A 18 15.29 12.74 -17.40
CA VAL A 18 16.75 12.73 -17.32
C VAL A 18 17.25 11.44 -16.68
N CYS A 19 16.62 11.00 -15.59
CA CYS A 19 16.98 9.76 -14.90
C CYS A 19 16.75 8.51 -15.75
N ILE A 20 15.62 8.44 -16.48
CA ILE A 20 15.31 7.32 -17.39
C ILE A 20 16.31 7.28 -18.55
N ASP A 21 16.45 8.39 -19.27
CA ASP A 21 17.24 8.45 -20.51
C ASP A 21 18.72 8.17 -20.25
N ASN A 22 19.25 8.66 -19.12
CA ASN A 22 20.65 8.47 -18.73
C ASN A 22 20.87 7.28 -17.79
N SER A 23 19.84 6.51 -17.45
CA SER A 23 19.91 5.39 -16.50
C SER A 23 20.53 5.79 -15.14
N ILE A 24 20.12 6.95 -14.63
CA ILE A 24 20.58 7.49 -13.35
C ILE A 24 19.55 7.14 -12.27
N ASN A 25 20.02 6.53 -11.19
CA ASN A 25 19.22 6.15 -10.05
C ASN A 25 19.98 6.49 -8.76
N CYS A 26 19.29 7.07 -7.77
CA CYS A 26 19.90 7.37 -6.48
C CYS A 26 20.28 6.06 -5.75
N GLY A 27 21.33 6.08 -4.93
CA GLY A 27 21.81 4.88 -4.22
C GLY A 27 22.79 4.01 -5.01
N LYS A 28 23.16 4.41 -6.24
CA LYS A 28 24.26 3.82 -7.01
C LYS A 28 25.51 4.68 -6.94
N TRP A 29 26.67 4.05 -7.13
CA TRP A 29 27.93 4.76 -7.32
C TRP A 29 28.10 5.19 -8.77
N PHE A 30 28.48 6.45 -8.96
CA PHE A 30 28.80 7.00 -10.27
C PHE A 30 30.21 7.59 -10.28
N GLN A 31 30.93 7.37 -11.38
CA GLN A 31 32.07 8.19 -11.75
C GLN A 31 31.58 9.38 -12.55
N VAL A 32 31.89 10.58 -12.07
CA VAL A 32 31.59 11.83 -12.77
C VAL A 32 32.86 12.28 -13.48
N ALA A 33 32.81 12.42 -14.79
CA ALA A 33 33.91 12.95 -15.59
C ALA A 33 33.43 14.06 -16.51
N ARG A 34 34.31 15.01 -16.83
CA ARG A 34 34.01 16.01 -17.86
C ARG A 34 33.95 15.31 -19.23
N ASN A 35 32.93 15.62 -20.02
CA ASN A 35 32.91 15.21 -21.42
C ASN A 35 33.99 15.97 -22.20
N GLN A 36 35.06 15.28 -22.57
CA GLN A 36 36.17 15.88 -23.32
C GLN A 36 35.82 16.14 -24.78
N MET A 37 34.75 15.52 -25.29
CA MET A 37 34.26 15.71 -26.66
C MET A 37 33.23 16.84 -26.75
N ALA A 38 32.87 17.46 -25.64
CA ALA A 38 31.94 18.57 -25.64
C ALA A 38 32.54 19.77 -26.38
N THR A 39 31.86 20.20 -27.44
CA THR A 39 32.29 21.21 -28.40
C THR A 39 31.91 22.64 -28.00
N SER A 40 30.88 22.80 -27.14
CA SER A 40 30.46 24.09 -26.59
C SER A 40 29.76 23.91 -25.24
N ALA A 41 29.96 24.84 -24.31
CA ALA A 41 29.20 24.90 -23.05
C ALA A 41 27.76 25.43 -23.26
N ASP A 42 27.50 26.06 -24.41
CA ASP A 42 26.21 26.67 -24.76
C ASP A 42 25.33 25.74 -25.61
N ASP A 43 25.84 24.58 -26.02
CA ASP A 43 25.05 23.58 -26.74
C ASP A 43 24.28 22.70 -25.74
N ILE A 44 22.97 22.92 -25.67
CA ILE A 44 22.05 22.20 -24.78
C ILE A 44 21.96 20.70 -25.08
N TRP A 45 22.39 20.26 -26.27
CA TRP A 45 22.41 18.85 -26.66
C TRP A 45 23.75 18.17 -26.34
N ASP A 46 24.75 18.95 -25.94
CA ASP A 46 26.10 18.49 -25.65
C ASP A 46 26.29 18.36 -24.14
N SER A 47 26.07 17.16 -23.61
CA SER A 47 26.25 16.90 -22.18
C SER A 47 27.70 17.17 -21.78
N GLN A 48 27.90 18.21 -20.96
CA GLN A 48 29.23 18.57 -20.45
C GLN A 48 29.81 17.52 -19.49
N THR A 49 28.99 16.59 -19.03
CA THR A 49 29.32 15.59 -18.01
C THR A 49 29.01 14.18 -18.51
N VAL A 50 29.93 13.26 -18.27
CA VAL A 50 29.74 11.82 -18.45
C VAL A 50 29.57 11.19 -17.07
N LEU A 51 28.46 10.48 -16.90
CA LEU A 51 28.18 9.68 -15.71
C LEU A 51 28.34 8.21 -16.06
N THR A 52 29.23 7.52 -15.36
CA THR A 52 29.43 6.07 -15.53
C THR A 52 29.08 5.36 -14.23
N ALA A 53 28.04 4.52 -14.27
CA ALA A 53 27.67 3.70 -13.13
C ALA A 53 28.79 2.70 -12.79
N LYS A 54 29.09 2.55 -11.50
CA LYS A 54 30.03 1.56 -10.97
C LYS A 54 29.25 0.41 -10.34
N ASP A 55 28.67 -0.46 -11.18
CA ASP A 55 27.79 -1.53 -10.71
C ASP A 55 28.48 -2.56 -9.79
N GLU A 56 29.81 -2.66 -9.84
CA GLU A 56 30.60 -3.52 -8.95
C GLU A 56 30.67 -2.97 -7.51
N MET A 57 30.44 -1.67 -7.30
CA MET A 57 30.46 -1.04 -5.98
C MET A 57 29.10 -1.21 -5.29
N LEU A 58 28.97 -2.28 -4.51
CA LEU A 58 27.73 -2.57 -3.76
C LEU A 58 27.72 -2.00 -2.33
N ALA A 59 28.87 -1.54 -1.84
CA ALA A 59 28.98 -0.96 -0.49
C ALA A 59 28.20 0.35 -0.42
N LYS A 60 27.39 0.53 0.62
CA LYS A 60 26.61 1.75 0.83
C LYS A 60 27.52 2.88 1.34
N PRO A 61 27.29 4.15 0.94
CA PRO A 61 27.99 5.27 1.55
C PRO A 61 27.54 5.46 3.01
N GLY A 62 28.45 5.87 3.88
CA GLY A 62 28.10 6.33 5.22
C GLY A 62 27.41 7.68 5.13
N LEU A 63 26.10 7.72 5.36
CA LEU A 63 25.32 8.95 5.41
C LEU A 63 25.23 9.46 6.86
N ARG A 64 25.21 10.78 7.02
CA ARG A 64 25.06 11.45 8.32
C ARG A 64 23.58 11.70 8.51
N ILE A 65 23.01 11.08 9.52
CA ILE A 65 21.57 11.02 9.77
C ILE A 65 21.27 11.87 10.99
N PHE A 66 20.33 12.78 10.84
CA PHE A 66 19.88 13.68 11.89
C PHE A 66 18.37 13.51 12.03
N ALA A 67 17.94 12.77 13.05
CA ALA A 67 16.53 12.60 13.39
C ALA A 67 16.16 13.53 14.53
N TRP A 68 15.02 14.20 14.46
CA TRP A 68 14.63 15.17 15.48
C TRP A 68 13.12 15.27 15.63
N ASP A 69 12.72 15.82 16.77
CA ASP A 69 11.33 15.99 17.23
C ASP A 69 11.24 17.22 18.16
N ILE A 70 10.08 17.88 18.18
CA ILE A 70 9.83 19.05 19.03
C ILE A 70 8.69 18.84 20.02
N GLU A 71 8.81 19.50 21.17
CA GLU A 71 7.72 19.65 22.11
C GLU A 71 7.36 21.13 22.25
N CYS A 72 6.06 21.43 22.22
CA CYS A 72 5.55 22.79 22.27
C CYS A 72 4.66 23.01 23.48
N THR A 73 4.54 24.27 23.89
CA THR A 73 3.42 24.68 24.75
C THR A 73 2.12 24.53 23.98
N LYS A 74 1.02 24.37 24.73
CA LYS A 74 -0.32 24.41 24.16
C LYS A 74 -1.35 24.89 25.17
N GLU A 75 -2.45 25.41 24.67
CA GLU A 75 -3.65 25.66 25.47
C GLU A 75 -4.37 24.34 25.82
N PRO A 76 -5.10 24.29 26.96
CA PRO A 76 -5.87 23.10 27.35
C PRO A 76 -6.91 22.70 26.30
N LEU A 77 -6.97 21.41 25.97
CA LEU A 77 -7.91 20.81 25.01
C LEU A 77 -7.84 21.38 23.57
N LYS A 78 -6.75 22.07 23.23
CA LYS A 78 -6.47 22.58 21.89
C LYS A 78 -5.16 22.01 21.35
N PHE A 79 -5.04 22.05 20.02
CA PHE A 79 -3.77 21.81 19.35
C PHE A 79 -2.81 22.99 19.54
N PRO A 80 -1.49 22.76 19.55
CA PRO A 80 -0.50 23.83 19.54
C PRO A 80 -0.67 24.76 18.33
N ASP A 81 -0.60 26.07 18.54
CA ASP A 81 -0.65 27.08 17.49
C ASP A 81 0.65 27.91 17.48
N SER A 82 1.45 27.74 16.43
CA SER A 82 2.73 28.43 16.23
C SER A 82 2.65 29.97 16.28
N ALA A 83 1.47 30.57 16.12
CA ALA A 83 1.30 32.01 16.25
C ALA A 83 1.53 32.51 17.68
N HIS A 84 1.16 31.74 18.70
CA HIS A 84 1.24 32.15 20.10
C HIS A 84 1.99 31.17 21.01
N ASP A 85 1.93 29.87 20.72
CA ASP A 85 2.65 28.84 21.45
C ASP A 85 4.14 28.85 21.12
N ARG A 86 4.94 28.29 22.03
CA ARG A 86 6.39 28.31 21.98
C ARG A 86 6.96 26.91 21.95
N ILE A 87 8.14 26.76 21.38
CA ILE A 87 8.93 25.52 21.45
C ILE A 87 9.54 25.42 22.85
N THR A 88 9.25 24.31 23.52
CA THR A 88 9.73 23.98 24.86
C THR A 88 11.02 23.17 24.80
N LEU A 89 11.06 22.13 23.95
CA LEU A 89 12.18 21.22 23.77
C LEU A 89 12.39 20.92 22.29
N ILE A 90 13.64 20.70 21.89
CA ILE A 90 14.00 20.04 20.63
C ILE A 90 14.92 18.88 20.98
N SER A 91 14.49 17.66 20.70
CA SER A 91 15.31 16.47 20.85
C SER A 91 15.82 16.02 19.48
N ALA A 92 17.08 15.62 19.41
CA ALA A 92 17.72 15.19 18.18
C ALA A 92 18.68 14.02 18.43
N MET A 93 18.78 13.13 17.45
CA MET A 93 19.72 12.02 17.37
C MET A 93 20.54 12.19 16.10
N VAL A 94 21.87 12.31 16.25
CA VAL A 94 22.81 12.47 15.15
C VAL A 94 23.79 11.31 15.18
N ASP A 95 23.71 10.42 14.18
CA ASP A 95 24.57 9.23 14.06
C ASP A 95 24.69 8.41 15.37
N GLY A 96 23.60 8.32 16.13
CA GLY A 96 23.51 7.60 17.41
C GLY A 96 23.81 8.42 18.66
N SER A 97 24.30 9.65 18.51
CA SER A 97 24.52 10.59 19.63
C SER A 97 23.28 11.48 19.84
N GLY A 98 22.77 11.53 21.06
CA GLY A 98 21.60 12.33 21.42
C GLY A 98 21.95 13.77 21.83
N PHE A 99 21.09 14.71 21.45
CA PHE A 99 21.14 16.11 21.86
C PHE A 99 19.74 16.57 22.25
N LEU A 100 19.62 17.25 23.39
CA LEU A 100 18.37 17.86 23.82
C LEU A 100 18.61 19.36 24.04
N ILE A 101 17.89 20.19 23.31
CA ILE A 101 17.94 21.65 23.44
C ILE A 101 16.70 22.09 24.19
N VAL A 102 16.89 22.87 25.25
CA VAL A 102 15.86 23.21 26.23
C VAL A 102 15.62 24.71 26.23
N ASN A 103 14.36 25.12 26.15
CA ASN A 103 13.97 26.52 26.33
C ASN A 103 13.72 26.81 27.83
N ARG A 104 14.68 27.45 28.50
CA ARG A 104 14.59 27.79 29.92
C ARG A 104 13.54 28.85 30.24
N SER A 105 12.94 29.52 29.25
CA SER A 105 11.81 30.42 29.49
C SER A 105 10.51 29.67 29.81
N GLU A 106 10.35 28.45 29.29
CA GLU A 106 9.15 27.62 29.49
C GLU A 106 9.38 26.49 30.49
N VAL A 107 10.60 25.93 30.51
CA VAL A 107 10.99 24.89 31.45
C VAL A 107 11.42 25.54 32.78
N SER A 108 11.09 24.96 33.94
CA SER A 108 11.39 25.59 35.25
C SER A 108 12.82 25.37 35.75
N ALA A 109 13.44 24.24 35.44
CA ALA A 109 14.81 23.88 35.87
C ALA A 109 15.71 23.48 34.70
N ASP A 110 17.03 23.60 34.89
CA ASP A 110 18.02 23.08 33.95
C ASP A 110 17.86 21.55 33.87
N ILE A 111 17.90 21.00 32.65
CA ILE A 111 17.86 19.55 32.42
C ILE A 111 19.29 19.01 32.44
N GLU A 112 19.53 18.03 33.30
CA GLU A 112 20.79 17.30 33.35
C GLU A 112 20.89 16.30 32.19
N PRO A 113 22.10 16.00 31.67
CA PRO A 113 22.31 14.94 30.70
C PRO A 113 21.65 13.64 31.13
N LEU A 114 20.99 12.98 30.20
CA LEU A 114 20.18 11.80 30.49
C LEU A 114 20.44 10.69 29.47
N GLU A 115 20.23 9.46 29.91
CA GLU A 115 20.30 8.27 29.08
C GLU A 115 18.90 7.66 28.97
N TYR A 116 18.49 7.37 27.74
CA TYR A 116 17.29 6.62 27.43
C TYR A 116 17.65 5.47 26.47
N THR A 117 17.92 4.31 27.05
CA THR A 117 18.31 3.09 26.34
C THR A 117 17.23 2.02 26.55
N PRO A 118 16.12 2.01 25.76
CA PRO A 118 15.01 1.06 25.95
C PRO A 118 15.42 -0.39 25.66
N LYS A 119 16.45 -0.58 24.81
CA LYS A 119 17.11 -1.86 24.55
C LYS A 119 18.61 -1.64 24.33
N PRO A 120 19.47 -2.65 24.54
CA PRO A 120 20.91 -2.53 24.28
C PRO A 120 21.26 -2.12 22.84
N GLU A 121 20.41 -2.47 21.88
CA GLU A 121 20.56 -2.11 20.46
C GLU A 121 20.04 -0.70 20.10
N TYR A 122 19.42 -0.01 21.06
CA TYR A 122 18.82 1.32 20.93
C TYR A 122 19.40 2.26 21.98
N GLU A 123 20.72 2.47 21.92
CA GLU A 123 21.40 3.40 22.81
C GLU A 123 20.97 4.84 22.53
N GLY A 124 20.70 5.60 23.59
CA GLY A 124 20.29 7.00 23.49
C GLY A 124 20.91 7.81 24.62
N ILE A 125 22.16 8.24 24.44
CA ILE A 125 22.86 9.10 25.40
C ILE A 125 22.72 10.55 24.95
N PHE A 126 22.10 11.40 25.78
CA PHE A 126 21.76 12.76 25.42
C PHE A 126 22.59 13.80 26.17
N ALA A 127 23.32 14.63 25.41
CA ALA A 127 23.86 15.88 25.90
C ALA A 127 22.77 16.96 25.92
N THR A 128 22.73 17.78 26.97
CA THR A 128 21.69 18.81 27.15
C THR A 128 22.26 20.21 26.94
N TYR A 129 21.52 21.04 26.22
CA TYR A 129 21.78 22.47 26.02
C TYR A 129 20.64 23.29 26.60
N ASN A 130 20.87 23.87 27.78
CA ASN A 130 19.90 24.72 28.47
C ASN A 130 20.03 26.16 27.96
N GLU A 131 19.24 26.51 26.94
CA GLU A 131 19.27 27.84 26.30
C GLU A 131 18.32 28.81 27.01
N PRO A 132 18.68 30.10 27.16
CA PRO A 132 17.96 31.04 28.02
C PRO A 132 16.53 31.36 27.53
N ASP A 133 16.29 31.32 26.23
CA ASP A 133 15.00 31.62 25.60
C ASP A 133 14.78 30.83 24.29
N GLU A 134 13.57 30.93 23.73
CA GLU A 134 13.19 30.25 22.48
C GLU A 134 14.07 30.65 21.29
N ALA A 135 14.49 31.92 21.22
CA ALA A 135 15.31 32.42 20.12
C ALA A 135 16.73 31.83 20.16
N ALA A 136 17.30 31.67 21.36
CA ALA A 136 18.57 30.98 21.58
C ALA A 136 18.46 29.49 21.27
N LEU A 137 17.36 28.84 21.67
CA LEU A 137 17.06 27.44 21.30
C LEU A 137 17.04 27.24 19.78
N ILE A 138 16.33 28.09 19.03
CA ILE A 138 16.25 27.97 17.56
C ILE A 138 17.63 28.19 16.91
N ARG A 139 18.39 29.19 17.38
CA ARG A 139 19.75 29.42 16.88
C ARG A 139 20.69 28.26 17.17
N ARG A 140 20.59 27.65 18.36
CA ARG A 140 21.34 26.44 18.73
C ARG A 140 20.98 25.27 17.83
N PHE A 141 19.69 25.06 17.58
CA PHE A 141 19.22 24.00 16.69
C PHE A 141 19.77 24.17 15.27
N PHE A 142 19.72 25.38 14.72
CA PHE A 142 20.25 25.65 13.38
C PHE A 142 21.77 25.51 13.33
N ALA A 143 22.47 25.94 14.40
CA ALA A 143 23.90 25.72 14.53
C ALA A 143 24.23 24.23 14.57
N LEU A 144 23.49 23.42 15.34
CA LEU A 144 23.69 21.98 15.41
C LEU A 144 23.54 21.30 14.04
N ILE A 145 22.53 21.69 13.24
CA ILE A 145 22.37 21.18 11.87
C ILE A 145 23.57 21.57 11.00
N ARG A 146 24.05 22.82 11.07
CA ARG A 146 25.23 23.24 10.29
C ARG A 146 26.49 22.50 10.70
N ASP A 147 26.75 22.41 12.00
CA ASP A 147 27.95 21.82 12.57
C ASP A 147 28.03 20.32 12.26
N THR A 148 26.89 19.63 12.24
CA THR A 148 26.81 18.19 11.91
C THR A 148 26.71 17.94 10.41
N SER A 149 26.29 18.93 9.62
CA SER A 149 26.17 18.87 8.15
C SER A 149 25.48 17.58 7.67
N PRO A 150 24.24 17.27 8.10
CA PRO A 150 23.59 16.00 7.81
C PRO A 150 23.30 15.83 6.32
N HIS A 151 23.33 14.58 5.85
CA HIS A 151 22.87 14.23 4.50
C HIS A 151 21.35 13.96 4.48
N VAL A 152 20.80 13.52 5.61
CA VAL A 152 19.38 13.21 5.77
C VAL A 152 18.86 13.79 7.08
N LEU A 153 17.83 14.64 6.99
CA LEU A 153 16.96 14.99 8.09
C LEU A 153 15.79 14.01 8.18
N VAL A 154 15.50 13.54 9.38
CA VAL A 154 14.44 12.56 9.64
C VAL A 154 13.51 13.12 10.71
N THR A 155 12.21 12.98 10.49
CA THR A 155 11.16 13.37 11.43
C THR A 155 10.07 12.31 11.47
N PHE A 156 9.10 12.46 12.38
CA PHE A 156 7.85 11.72 12.34
C PHE A 156 6.69 12.72 12.28
N ASN A 157 6.03 12.83 11.12
CA ASN A 157 5.00 13.83 10.84
C ASN A 157 5.53 15.28 10.84
N GLY A 158 6.82 15.46 10.55
CA GLY A 158 7.46 16.77 10.55
C GLY A 158 7.04 17.67 9.41
N ASP A 159 6.56 17.13 8.29
CA ASP A 159 6.04 17.93 7.17
C ASP A 159 4.81 18.76 7.58
N PHE A 160 3.97 18.23 8.48
CA PHE A 160 2.70 18.84 8.87
C PHE A 160 2.69 19.48 10.26
N PHE A 161 3.73 19.25 11.07
CA PHE A 161 3.82 19.80 12.43
C PHE A 161 5.16 20.46 12.70
N ASP A 162 6.24 19.70 12.82
CA ASP A 162 7.53 20.17 13.33
C ASP A 162 8.13 21.31 12.49
N PHE A 163 8.25 21.13 11.18
CA PHE A 163 8.82 22.15 10.29
C PHE A 163 7.96 23.42 10.22
N PRO A 164 6.63 23.36 9.96
CA PRO A 164 5.77 24.54 10.00
C PRO A 164 5.88 25.31 11.32
N PHE A 165 5.95 24.59 12.44
CA PHE A 165 6.03 25.20 13.75
C PHE A 165 7.37 25.92 13.93
N VAL A 166 8.49 25.23 13.70
CA VAL A 166 9.84 25.83 13.78
C VAL A 166 9.98 27.02 12.82
N GLU A 167 9.49 26.91 11.59
CA GLU A 167 9.57 27.99 10.60
C GLU A 167 8.83 29.25 11.09
N ASN A 168 7.60 29.10 11.57
CA ASN A 168 6.80 30.23 12.05
C ASN A 168 7.39 30.86 13.31
N ARG A 169 7.90 30.05 14.25
CA ARG A 169 8.59 30.55 15.45
C ARG A 169 9.90 31.24 15.10
N ALA A 170 10.69 30.69 14.19
CA ALA A 170 11.91 31.32 13.70
C ALA A 170 11.63 32.69 13.08
N LYS A 171 10.59 32.79 12.23
CA LYS A 171 10.14 34.06 11.63
C LYS A 171 9.77 35.11 12.69
N ALA A 172 9.12 34.73 13.79
CA ALA A 172 8.79 35.63 14.89
C ALA A 172 10.03 36.27 15.56
N TYR A 173 11.19 35.62 15.45
CA TYR A 173 12.48 36.11 15.94
C TYR A 173 13.39 36.69 14.84
N ASN A 174 12.84 36.94 13.64
CA ASN A 174 13.57 37.39 12.45
C ASN A 174 14.69 36.42 12.01
N ILE A 175 14.46 35.12 12.21
CA ILE A 175 15.35 34.06 11.74
C ILE A 175 14.68 33.39 10.54
N ASP A 176 15.33 33.43 9.38
CA ASP A 176 14.81 32.85 8.14
C ASP A 176 15.33 31.42 7.95
N LEU A 177 14.42 30.45 7.92
CA LEU A 177 14.76 29.03 7.83
C LEU A 177 15.53 28.69 6.54
N PHE A 178 15.17 29.33 5.42
CA PHE A 178 15.80 29.08 4.14
C PHE A 178 17.19 29.71 4.05
N ALA A 179 17.35 30.94 4.51
CA ALA A 179 18.64 31.62 4.52
C ALA A 179 19.65 30.91 5.44
N GLU A 180 19.18 30.34 6.55
CA GLU A 180 20.05 29.69 7.54
C GLU A 180 20.39 28.23 7.19
N LEU A 181 19.43 27.48 6.62
CA LEU A 181 19.56 26.02 6.42
C LEU A 181 19.23 25.53 5.01
N GLY A 182 18.78 26.40 4.10
CA GLY A 182 18.37 26.01 2.74
C GLY A 182 17.11 25.13 2.71
N ILE A 183 16.30 25.16 3.77
CA ILE A 183 15.04 24.42 3.87
C ILE A 183 13.90 25.34 3.47
N GLN A 184 13.00 24.83 2.63
CA GLN A 184 11.78 25.52 2.28
C GLN A 184 10.61 24.55 2.11
N LYS A 185 9.41 25.08 2.26
CA LYS A 185 8.18 24.35 1.94
C LYS A 185 7.99 24.26 0.43
N VAL A 186 7.69 23.08 -0.06
CA VAL A 186 7.28 22.81 -1.44
C VAL A 186 5.77 22.99 -1.53
N GLU A 187 5.32 24.22 -1.79
CA GLU A 187 3.91 24.66 -1.72
C GLU A 187 2.92 23.75 -2.45
N LYS A 188 3.30 23.19 -3.61
CA LYS A 188 2.41 22.36 -4.42
C LYS A 188 2.09 21.00 -3.79
N GLU A 189 3.03 20.45 -3.04
CA GLU A 189 2.99 19.08 -2.53
C GLU A 189 2.96 19.02 -0.98
N ASP A 190 2.97 20.19 -0.33
CA ASP A 190 2.77 20.38 1.12
C ASP A 190 3.77 19.61 2.01
N TYR A 191 5.06 19.68 1.66
CA TYR A 191 6.16 19.10 2.44
C TYR A 191 7.39 20.01 2.47
N TYR A 192 8.32 19.76 3.38
CA TYR A 192 9.59 20.50 3.49
C TYR A 192 10.74 19.76 2.82
N ALA A 193 11.54 20.50 2.06
CA ALA A 193 12.70 19.98 1.34
C ALA A 193 13.94 20.86 1.58
N GLY A 194 15.11 20.22 1.64
CA GLY A 194 16.40 20.91 1.68
C GLY A 194 17.02 21.05 0.29
N GLN A 195 17.87 22.06 0.10
CA GLN A 195 18.65 22.22 -1.14
C GLN A 195 19.78 21.18 -1.29
N TRP A 196 20.37 20.74 -0.19
CA TRP A 196 21.58 19.89 -0.19
C TRP A 196 21.47 18.64 0.71
N PHE A 197 20.31 18.41 1.32
CA PHE A 197 20.01 17.20 2.07
C PHE A 197 18.58 16.73 1.79
N LEU A 198 18.33 15.48 2.15
CA LEU A 198 17.03 14.84 2.04
C LEU A 198 16.22 15.04 3.31
N HIS A 199 14.91 15.21 3.19
CA HIS A 199 14.00 15.18 4.33
C HIS A 199 13.11 13.94 4.23
N LEU A 200 13.36 12.95 5.09
CA LEU A 200 12.61 11.70 5.12
C LEU A 200 11.68 11.65 6.34
N ASP A 201 10.41 12.01 6.11
CA ASP A 201 9.35 11.90 7.11
C ASP A 201 8.90 10.43 7.26
N CYS A 202 9.19 9.85 8.42
CA CYS A 202 8.87 8.45 8.71
C CYS A 202 7.36 8.15 8.62
N PHE A 203 6.51 9.16 8.84
CA PHE A 203 5.07 8.98 8.81
C PHE A 203 4.55 8.61 7.41
N ALA A 204 5.18 9.14 6.35
CA ALA A 204 4.83 8.77 4.97
C ALA A 204 5.05 7.26 4.73
N TRP A 205 6.18 6.71 5.20
CA TRP A 205 6.44 5.27 5.15
C TRP A 205 5.43 4.49 6.01
N VAL A 206 5.09 5.00 7.19
CA VAL A 206 4.10 4.35 8.07
C VAL A 206 2.74 4.24 7.37
N GLN A 207 2.29 5.28 6.67
CA GLN A 207 1.02 5.27 5.98
C GLN A 207 0.98 4.31 4.79
N ARG A 208 2.09 4.22 4.03
CA ARG A 208 2.14 3.48 2.76
C ARG A 208 2.63 2.04 2.90
N ASP A 209 3.73 1.82 3.64
CA ASP A 209 4.53 0.60 3.55
C ASP A 209 4.64 -0.19 4.86
N SER A 210 4.16 0.35 5.99
CA SER A 210 4.29 -0.35 7.28
C SER A 210 3.35 -1.54 7.46
N TYR A 211 2.29 -1.64 6.63
CA TYR A 211 1.17 -2.58 6.79
C TYR A 211 0.42 -2.46 8.13
N LEU A 212 0.58 -1.35 8.86
CA LEU A 212 -0.16 -1.10 10.10
C LEU A 212 -1.56 -0.56 9.82
N PRO A 213 -2.58 -1.00 10.60
CA PRO A 213 -3.93 -0.46 10.49
C PRO A 213 -3.95 1.02 10.87
N CYS A 214 -4.89 1.79 10.33
CA CYS A 214 -4.94 3.24 10.50
C CYS A 214 -4.90 3.70 11.97
N GLY A 215 -5.53 2.96 12.88
CA GLY A 215 -5.52 3.27 14.32
C GLY A 215 -4.18 3.02 15.04
N ALA A 216 -3.21 2.35 14.40
CA ALA A 216 -1.91 2.01 14.98
C ALA A 216 -0.75 2.73 14.28
N ARG A 217 -1.02 3.87 13.64
CA ARG A 217 -0.03 4.65 12.87
C ARG A 217 0.64 5.78 13.65
N GLY A 218 0.23 6.03 14.90
CA GLY A 218 0.94 6.97 15.76
C GLY A 218 2.30 6.44 16.20
N LEU A 219 3.25 7.33 16.48
CA LEU A 219 4.64 6.97 16.81
C LEU A 219 4.73 5.91 17.90
N LYS A 220 3.98 6.06 19.01
CA LYS A 220 4.00 5.09 20.12
C LYS A 220 3.59 3.68 19.70
N ALA A 221 2.50 3.56 18.93
CA ALA A 221 2.04 2.27 18.41
C ALA A 221 3.05 1.69 17.41
N VAL A 222 3.58 2.51 16.50
CA VAL A 222 4.59 2.09 15.52
C VAL A 222 5.83 1.56 16.23
N THR A 223 6.32 2.24 17.27
CA THR A 223 7.45 1.80 18.10
C THR A 223 7.20 0.44 18.74
N ARG A 224 6.01 0.22 19.33
CA ARG A 224 5.63 -1.10 19.88
C ARG A 224 5.60 -2.19 18.82
N TYR A 225 4.98 -1.93 17.67
CA TYR A 225 4.82 -2.93 16.62
C TYR A 225 6.11 -3.23 15.86
N LYS A 226 6.94 -2.22 15.59
CA LYS A 226 8.16 -2.32 14.78
C LYS A 226 9.41 -2.49 15.65
N LEU A 227 9.67 -1.58 16.58
CA LEU A 227 10.89 -1.63 17.41
C LEU A 227 10.78 -2.58 18.62
N LYS A 228 9.57 -3.06 18.93
CA LYS A 228 9.28 -4.08 19.94
C LYS A 228 9.65 -3.65 21.37
N TYR A 229 9.42 -2.41 21.73
CA TYR A 229 9.45 -1.91 23.11
C TYR A 229 8.33 -0.90 23.33
N ASP A 230 8.00 -0.65 24.59
CA ASP A 230 7.03 0.36 24.99
C ASP A 230 7.73 1.71 25.20
N PRO A 231 7.52 2.72 24.33
CA PRO A 231 8.09 4.04 24.55
C PRO A 231 7.42 4.75 25.73
N VAL A 232 8.09 5.79 26.25
CA VAL A 232 7.50 6.66 27.28
C VAL A 232 6.23 7.30 26.72
N GLU A 233 5.12 7.19 27.45
CA GLU A 233 3.86 7.84 27.12
C GLU A 233 3.55 8.92 28.14
N LEU A 234 3.13 10.08 27.62
CA LEU A 234 2.68 11.23 28.38
C LEU A 234 1.39 11.73 27.73
N ASP A 235 0.41 12.10 28.54
CA ASP A 235 -0.80 12.73 28.01
C ASP A 235 -0.43 14.12 27.47
N PRO A 236 -0.82 14.48 26.23
CA PRO A 236 -0.55 15.81 25.70
C PRO A 236 -1.00 16.96 26.59
N GLU A 237 -2.05 16.79 27.40
CA GLU A 237 -2.53 17.81 28.35
C GLU A 237 -1.57 18.04 29.52
N ASP A 238 -0.75 17.05 29.88
CA ASP A 238 0.21 17.11 30.97
C ASP A 238 1.56 17.72 30.55
N MET A 239 1.83 17.85 29.24
CA MET A 239 3.11 18.35 28.73
C MET A 239 3.45 19.77 29.21
N THR A 240 2.53 20.74 29.04
CA THR A 240 2.74 22.14 29.45
C THR A 240 2.89 22.28 30.97
N PRO A 241 2.06 21.63 31.82
CA PRO A 241 2.28 21.57 33.27
C PRO A 241 3.62 20.94 33.66
N PHE A 242 4.00 19.82 33.02
CA PHE A 242 5.23 19.09 33.35
C PHE A 242 6.49 19.91 33.06
N ALA A 243 6.48 20.79 32.05
CA ALA A 243 7.58 21.73 31.83
C ALA A 243 7.93 22.56 33.08
N LYS A 244 6.93 22.85 33.93
CA LYS A 244 7.09 23.62 35.16
C LYS A 244 7.28 22.75 36.40
N GLU A 245 6.51 21.68 36.51
CA GLU A 245 6.46 20.86 37.72
C GLU A 245 7.45 19.71 37.72
N ARG A 246 7.65 19.05 36.56
CA ARG A 246 8.40 17.81 36.40
C ARG A 246 9.27 17.83 35.13
N PRO A 247 10.18 18.81 34.99
CA PRO A 247 10.87 19.09 33.73
C PRO A 247 11.76 17.93 33.24
N GLN A 248 12.40 17.18 34.15
CA GLN A 248 13.22 16.01 33.78
C GLN A 248 12.40 14.86 33.18
N GLU A 249 11.15 14.71 33.58
CA GLU A 249 10.27 13.66 33.03
C GLU A 249 9.74 14.04 31.66
N LEU A 250 9.42 15.32 31.43
CA LEU A 250 9.13 15.83 30.09
C LEU A 250 10.33 15.65 29.15
N ALA A 251 11.54 15.92 29.64
CA ALA A 251 12.77 15.68 28.89
C ALA A 251 12.93 14.20 28.51
N ALA A 252 12.64 13.27 29.44
CA ALA A 252 12.68 11.82 29.18
C ALA A 252 11.67 11.38 28.10
N TYR A 253 10.48 12.00 28.09
CA TYR A 253 9.48 11.79 27.03
C TYR A 253 9.99 12.26 25.67
N SER A 254 10.49 13.50 25.58
CA SER A 254 10.98 14.08 24.32
C SER A 254 12.15 13.26 23.73
N VAL A 255 13.14 12.89 24.55
CA VAL A 255 14.26 12.06 24.05
C VAL A 255 13.80 10.66 23.63
N SER A 256 12.74 10.12 24.25
CA SER A 256 12.16 8.85 23.82
C SER A 256 11.63 8.91 22.38
N ASP A 257 11.07 10.04 21.96
CA ASP A 257 10.54 10.21 20.61
C ASP A 257 11.63 10.44 19.56
N ALA A 258 12.70 11.17 19.88
CA ALA A 258 13.89 11.21 19.03
C ALA A 258 14.55 9.83 18.86
N VAL A 259 14.68 9.04 19.94
CA VAL A 259 15.22 7.66 19.88
C VAL A 259 14.32 6.77 19.01
N ALA A 260 13.00 6.82 19.24
CA ALA A 260 12.05 6.04 18.45
C ALA A 260 12.12 6.39 16.95
N THR A 261 12.12 7.68 16.61
CA THR A 261 12.18 8.16 15.23
C THR A 261 13.50 7.77 14.55
N TYR A 262 14.64 7.97 15.23
CA TYR A 262 15.96 7.60 14.71
C TYR A 262 16.06 6.10 14.40
N TYR A 263 15.72 5.24 15.36
CA TYR A 263 15.87 3.80 15.18
C TYR A 263 14.79 3.19 14.28
N LEU A 264 13.59 3.77 14.24
CA LEU A 264 12.58 3.40 13.24
C LEU A 264 13.13 3.63 11.83
N TYR A 265 13.70 4.81 11.60
CA TYR A 265 14.32 5.15 10.34
C TYR A 265 15.48 4.20 9.99
N MET A 266 16.45 4.05 10.89
CA MET A 266 17.65 3.25 10.63
C MET A 266 17.33 1.76 10.38
N LYS A 267 16.37 1.17 11.11
CA LYS A 267 16.04 -0.25 10.96
C LYS A 267 15.09 -0.58 9.82
N TYR A 268 14.15 0.30 9.49
CA TYR A 268 13.05 -0.04 8.57
C TYR A 268 13.02 0.81 7.30
N ILE A 269 13.48 2.05 7.34
CA ILE A 269 13.19 3.04 6.28
C ILE A 269 14.43 3.32 5.44
N HIS A 270 15.59 3.55 6.06
CA HIS A 270 16.82 3.93 5.37
C HIS A 270 17.15 2.97 4.21
N ASP A 271 17.38 1.71 4.53
CA ASP A 271 17.74 0.70 3.54
C ASP A 271 16.63 0.45 2.52
N PHE A 272 15.38 0.48 2.96
CA PHE A 272 14.23 0.25 2.09
C PHE A 272 14.09 1.34 1.03
N ILE A 273 14.12 2.62 1.42
CA ILE A 273 13.96 3.74 0.50
C ILE A 273 15.15 3.85 -0.45
N PHE A 274 16.39 3.76 0.04
CA PHE A 274 17.56 3.83 -0.83
C PHE A 274 17.66 2.62 -1.78
N ALA A 275 17.24 1.42 -1.36
CA ALA A 275 17.14 0.27 -2.27
C ALA A 275 16.09 0.49 -3.36
N LEU A 276 14.92 1.01 -3.02
CA LEU A 276 13.89 1.37 -4.00
C LEU A 276 14.37 2.46 -4.97
N SER A 277 15.03 3.51 -4.47
CA SER A 277 15.63 4.57 -5.30
C SER A 277 16.72 4.07 -6.25
N SER A 278 17.36 2.92 -5.95
CA SER A 278 18.37 2.32 -6.85
C SER A 278 17.79 1.76 -8.14
N ILE A 279 16.49 1.52 -8.19
CA ILE A 279 15.78 0.97 -9.35
C ILE A 279 14.69 1.92 -9.90
N ILE A 280 14.11 2.77 -9.05
CA ILE A 280 13.12 3.76 -9.46
C ILE A 280 13.84 5.08 -9.80
N PRO A 281 13.60 5.70 -10.97
CA PRO A 281 14.24 6.96 -11.38
C PRO A 281 13.64 8.20 -10.67
N TYR A 282 13.60 8.16 -9.33
CA TYR A 282 13.23 9.25 -8.45
C TYR A 282 14.26 9.42 -7.32
N ASN A 283 14.34 10.62 -6.75
CA ASN A 283 15.11 10.85 -5.52
C ASN A 283 14.42 10.20 -4.31
N PRO A 284 15.14 9.95 -3.20
CA PRO A 284 14.59 9.29 -2.02
C PRO A 284 13.34 9.97 -1.43
N ASP A 285 13.26 11.29 -1.45
CA ASP A 285 12.09 12.04 -0.95
C ASP A 285 10.82 11.72 -1.76
N ASP A 286 10.94 11.68 -3.09
CA ASP A 286 9.85 11.29 -4.00
C ASP A 286 9.50 9.81 -3.84
N VAL A 287 10.50 8.94 -3.72
CA VAL A 287 10.28 7.50 -3.49
C VAL A 287 9.56 7.24 -2.18
N LEU A 288 9.77 8.06 -1.15
CA LEU A 288 9.07 7.96 0.13
C LEU A 288 7.62 8.47 0.04
N ARG A 289 7.39 9.58 -0.68
CA ARG A 289 6.10 10.30 -0.66
C ARG A 289 5.11 9.90 -1.76
N LYS A 290 5.58 9.54 -2.96
CA LYS A 290 4.68 9.21 -4.08
C LYS A 290 3.93 7.90 -3.84
N GLY A 291 2.73 7.78 -4.40
CA GLY A 291 1.94 6.55 -4.32
C GLY A 291 2.67 5.38 -5.01
N SER A 292 2.47 4.16 -4.50
CA SER A 292 3.08 2.94 -5.06
C SER A 292 2.73 2.73 -6.54
N GLY A 293 1.53 3.14 -6.98
CA GLY A 293 1.15 3.13 -8.40
C GLY A 293 2.04 4.02 -9.28
N THR A 294 2.42 5.21 -8.81
CA THR A 294 3.33 6.10 -9.54
C THR A 294 4.77 5.57 -9.55
N LEU A 295 5.20 4.88 -8.49
CA LEU A 295 6.48 4.18 -8.49
C LEU A 295 6.50 3.06 -9.54
N CYS A 296 5.43 2.27 -9.63
CA CYS A 296 5.26 1.25 -10.67
C CYS A 296 5.22 1.87 -12.08
N GLU A 297 4.50 2.98 -12.28
CA GLU A 297 4.46 3.71 -13.55
C GLU A 297 5.87 4.09 -14.02
N SER A 298 6.67 4.68 -13.15
CA SER A 298 8.05 5.09 -13.43
C SER A 298 8.98 3.90 -13.75
N LEU A 299 8.83 2.77 -13.06
CA LEU A 299 9.53 1.53 -13.40
C LEU A 299 9.11 1.00 -14.77
N LEU A 300 7.83 1.01 -15.10
CA LEU A 300 7.31 0.59 -16.40
C LEU A 300 7.81 1.50 -17.52
N MET A 301 7.85 2.81 -17.30
CA MET A 301 8.43 3.78 -18.25
C MET A 301 9.91 3.48 -18.52
N THR A 302 10.68 3.14 -17.48
CA THR A 302 12.09 2.75 -17.63
C THR A 302 12.23 1.50 -18.51
N GLN A 303 11.39 0.48 -18.30
CA GLN A 303 11.42 -0.73 -19.12
C GLN A 303 10.93 -0.48 -20.55
N ALA A 304 9.87 0.32 -20.72
CA ALA A 304 9.34 0.70 -22.02
C ALA A 304 10.38 1.48 -22.85
N PHE A 305 11.09 2.43 -22.23
CA PHE A 305 12.17 3.19 -22.87
C PHE A 305 13.29 2.26 -23.35
N ARG A 306 13.74 1.32 -22.50
CA ARG A 306 14.75 0.31 -22.87
C ARG A 306 14.28 -0.59 -24.02
N ALA A 307 12.99 -0.93 -24.03
CA ALA A 307 12.37 -1.70 -25.10
C ALA A 307 12.01 -0.87 -26.35
N LYS A 308 12.28 0.45 -26.34
CA LYS A 308 11.91 1.41 -27.40
C LYS A 308 10.41 1.44 -27.69
N VAL A 309 9.61 1.35 -26.63
CA VAL A 309 8.14 1.46 -26.67
C VAL A 309 7.74 2.87 -26.24
N LEU A 310 6.95 3.54 -27.08
CA LEU A 310 6.39 4.86 -26.80
C LEU A 310 5.47 4.81 -25.56
N PHE A 311 5.56 5.81 -24.69
CA PHE A 311 4.67 5.86 -23.53
C PHE A 311 3.24 6.25 -23.95
N PRO A 312 2.21 5.48 -23.57
CA PRO A 312 0.84 5.89 -23.82
C PRO A 312 0.50 7.12 -22.97
N ASN A 313 -0.38 7.98 -23.50
CA ASN A 313 -0.95 9.08 -22.73
C ASN A 313 -1.75 8.54 -21.53
N LYS A 314 -1.78 9.32 -20.44
CA LYS A 314 -2.56 8.96 -19.25
C LYS A 314 -4.02 8.73 -19.61
N HIS A 315 -4.59 7.69 -19.00
CA HIS A 315 -6.00 7.39 -19.19
C HIS A 315 -6.86 8.55 -18.66
N VAL A 316 -7.78 9.02 -19.50
CA VAL A 316 -8.77 10.01 -19.12
C VAL A 316 -10.12 9.32 -19.11
N ASP A 317 -10.71 9.19 -17.92
CA ASP A 317 -12.02 8.58 -17.78
C ASP A 317 -13.07 9.39 -18.56
N PRO A 318 -13.98 8.72 -19.29
CA PRO A 318 -15.07 9.41 -19.98
C PRO A 318 -16.00 10.07 -18.96
N MET A 319 -16.40 11.32 -19.22
CA MET A 319 -17.21 12.10 -18.27
C MET A 319 -18.58 11.47 -17.99
N LEU A 320 -19.19 10.90 -19.02
CA LEU A 320 -20.50 10.23 -18.93
C LEU A 320 -20.46 8.98 -19.79
N GLU A 321 -20.46 7.84 -19.12
CA GLU A 321 -20.49 6.54 -19.77
C GLU A 321 -21.87 5.91 -19.58
N PHE A 322 -22.39 5.27 -20.62
CA PHE A 322 -23.70 4.61 -20.59
C PHE A 322 -23.55 3.14 -20.89
N HIS A 323 -24.19 2.29 -20.09
CA HIS A 323 -24.17 0.86 -20.32
C HIS A 323 -24.97 0.52 -21.59
N GLU A 324 -24.32 -0.13 -22.56
CA GLU A 324 -24.87 -0.40 -23.90
C GLU A 324 -26.23 -1.11 -23.87
N GLY A 325 -26.40 -2.10 -22.98
CA GLY A 325 -27.63 -2.90 -22.93
C GLY A 325 -28.82 -2.19 -22.27
N THR A 326 -28.56 -1.28 -21.31
CA THR A 326 -29.65 -0.63 -20.54
C THR A 326 -29.81 0.85 -20.86
N ASN A 327 -28.88 1.45 -21.59
CA ASN A 327 -28.79 2.89 -21.85
C ASN A 327 -28.80 3.75 -20.57
N ARG A 328 -28.40 3.20 -19.43
CA ARG A 328 -28.37 3.90 -18.14
C ARG A 328 -26.98 4.45 -17.87
N LEU A 329 -26.95 5.61 -17.20
CA LEU A 329 -25.69 6.25 -16.85
C LEU A 329 -24.93 5.39 -15.84
N ILE A 330 -23.68 5.10 -16.14
CA ILE A 330 -22.75 4.40 -15.26
C ILE A 330 -22.20 5.43 -14.28
N GLU A 331 -22.29 5.13 -12.99
CA GLU A 331 -21.64 5.93 -11.94
C GLU A 331 -20.26 5.36 -11.61
N GLN A 332 -20.18 4.04 -11.51
CA GLN A 332 -18.94 3.34 -11.22
C GLN A 332 -18.85 2.12 -12.13
N SER A 333 -17.75 2.01 -12.86
CA SER A 333 -17.39 0.86 -13.68
C SER A 333 -16.25 0.12 -12.98
N THR A 334 -16.44 -1.16 -12.68
CA THR A 334 -15.43 -1.99 -12.02
C THR A 334 -15.59 -3.46 -12.43
N TYR A 335 -14.85 -4.35 -11.78
CA TYR A 335 -14.93 -5.79 -11.95
C TYR A 335 -15.22 -6.48 -10.61
N GLU A 336 -15.67 -7.73 -10.67
CA GLU A 336 -15.83 -8.56 -9.48
C GLU A 336 -14.44 -8.90 -8.92
N GLY A 337 -14.13 -8.39 -7.73
CA GLY A 337 -12.86 -8.60 -7.03
C GLY A 337 -12.77 -9.95 -6.31
N ALA A 338 -11.93 -10.00 -5.26
CA ALA A 338 -11.74 -11.22 -4.48
C ALA A 338 -13.04 -11.68 -3.79
N ARG A 339 -13.26 -13.00 -3.78
CA ARG A 339 -14.35 -13.63 -3.03
C ARG A 339 -13.92 -13.83 -1.58
N VAL A 340 -14.69 -13.28 -0.66
CA VAL A 340 -14.48 -13.44 0.78
C VAL A 340 -15.66 -14.21 1.36
N GLU A 341 -15.38 -15.34 2.00
CA GLU A 341 -16.42 -16.20 2.60
C GLU A 341 -16.08 -16.51 4.04
N CYS A 342 -17.05 -16.31 4.93
CA CYS A 342 -16.99 -16.81 6.30
C CYS A 342 -17.83 -18.08 6.39
N MET A 343 -17.18 -19.24 6.31
CA MET A 343 -17.86 -20.54 6.28
C MET A 343 -18.38 -20.96 7.66
N ARG A 344 -17.59 -20.71 8.70
CA ARG A 344 -17.92 -21.03 10.09
C ARG A 344 -17.41 -19.93 11.01
N VAL A 345 -18.18 -19.64 12.07
CA VAL A 345 -17.78 -18.76 13.18
C VAL A 345 -17.72 -19.60 14.45
N GLY A 346 -16.68 -19.42 15.26
CA GLY A 346 -16.51 -20.16 16.50
C GLY A 346 -15.10 -20.03 17.06
N ILE A 347 -14.87 -20.65 18.22
CA ILE A 347 -13.55 -20.80 18.81
C ILE A 347 -13.02 -22.17 18.41
N TYR A 348 -11.93 -22.20 17.66
CA TYR A 348 -11.24 -23.43 17.27
C TYR A 348 -9.87 -23.44 17.94
N ARG A 349 -9.53 -24.53 18.64
CA ARG A 349 -8.26 -24.71 19.30
C ARG A 349 -7.76 -26.13 19.11
N ALA A 350 -6.45 -26.30 19.04
CA ALA A 350 -5.83 -27.61 18.88
C ALA A 350 -6.09 -28.57 20.06
N ASP A 351 -6.50 -28.07 21.22
CA ASP A 351 -6.82 -28.85 22.41
C ASP A 351 -8.33 -29.05 22.64
N ILE A 352 -9.17 -28.66 21.68
CA ILE A 352 -10.62 -28.90 21.70
C ILE A 352 -10.96 -29.84 20.56
N GLN A 353 -11.62 -30.96 20.85
CA GLN A 353 -12.05 -31.91 19.82
C GLN A 353 -13.15 -31.28 18.95
N GLU A 354 -13.03 -31.50 17.65
CA GLU A 354 -14.01 -31.10 16.64
C GLU A 354 -14.54 -32.33 15.90
N THR A 355 -15.81 -32.24 15.48
CA THR A 355 -16.43 -33.26 14.64
C THR A 355 -16.13 -33.00 13.16
N PHE A 356 -15.41 -33.92 12.53
CA PHE A 356 -15.10 -33.91 11.10
C PHE A 356 -16.13 -34.71 10.31
N GLN A 357 -16.55 -34.17 9.17
CA GLN A 357 -17.42 -34.84 8.20
C GLN A 357 -16.67 -35.01 6.88
N LEU A 358 -15.99 -36.14 6.74
CA LEU A 358 -15.10 -36.43 5.63
C LEU A 358 -15.88 -36.97 4.41
N GLU A 359 -15.48 -36.53 3.22
CA GLU A 359 -16.03 -36.96 1.93
C GLU A 359 -15.20 -38.12 1.34
N PRO A 360 -15.73 -39.35 1.23
CA PRO A 360 -14.96 -40.49 0.75
C PRO A 360 -14.43 -40.31 -0.68
N SER A 361 -15.18 -39.62 -1.54
CA SER A 361 -14.73 -39.35 -2.92
C SER A 361 -13.49 -38.46 -2.98
N ALA A 362 -13.28 -37.58 -2.00
CA ALA A 362 -12.07 -36.76 -1.93
C ALA A 362 -10.83 -37.61 -1.61
N PHE A 363 -10.95 -38.59 -0.71
CA PHE A 363 -9.87 -39.53 -0.38
C PHE A 363 -9.50 -40.42 -1.57
N GLN A 364 -10.49 -40.81 -2.38
CA GLN A 364 -10.23 -41.54 -3.63
C GLN A 364 -9.36 -40.71 -4.59
N THR A 365 -9.68 -39.42 -4.77
CA THR A 365 -8.87 -38.50 -5.59
C THR A 365 -7.47 -38.33 -5.00
N LEU A 366 -7.35 -38.10 -3.69
CA LEU A 366 -6.05 -37.94 -3.02
C LEU A 366 -5.16 -39.19 -3.18
N LEU A 367 -5.72 -40.39 -3.06
CA LEU A 367 -4.98 -41.65 -3.26
C LEU A 367 -4.54 -41.83 -4.72
N HIS A 368 -5.40 -41.47 -5.68
CA HIS A 368 -5.06 -41.53 -7.11
C HIS A 368 -3.95 -40.52 -7.47
N ASP A 369 -4.03 -39.31 -6.94
CA ASP A 369 -3.12 -38.21 -7.26
C ASP A 369 -1.87 -38.17 -6.38
N LEU A 370 -1.78 -39.01 -5.34
CA LEU A 370 -0.68 -39.02 -4.37
C LEU A 370 0.70 -39.05 -5.05
N LYS A 371 0.93 -40.02 -5.94
CA LYS A 371 2.21 -40.14 -6.65
C LYS A 371 2.47 -38.92 -7.56
N PRO A 372 1.56 -38.51 -8.46
CA PRO A 372 1.71 -37.27 -9.23
C PRO A 372 2.01 -36.02 -8.38
N THR A 373 1.36 -35.87 -7.21
CA THR A 373 1.58 -34.73 -6.31
C THR A 373 2.97 -34.75 -5.69
N VAL A 374 3.46 -35.91 -5.22
CA VAL A 374 4.82 -36.03 -4.68
C VAL A 374 5.87 -35.81 -5.78
N ASP A 375 5.64 -36.34 -6.98
CA ASP A 375 6.51 -36.12 -8.13
C ASP A 375 6.59 -34.63 -8.50
N PHE A 376 5.45 -33.94 -8.48
CA PHE A 376 5.39 -32.50 -8.69
C PHE A 376 6.15 -31.71 -7.61
N TYR A 377 5.95 -32.04 -6.33
CA TYR A 377 6.68 -31.41 -5.22
C TYR A 377 8.21 -31.53 -5.42
N LEU A 378 8.71 -32.74 -5.69
CA LEU A 378 10.13 -32.99 -5.86
C LEU A 378 10.71 -32.28 -7.09
N THR A 379 10.02 -32.38 -8.24
CA THR A 379 10.58 -31.91 -9.52
C THR A 379 10.34 -30.42 -9.79
N ALA A 380 9.19 -29.87 -9.39
CA ALA A 380 8.81 -28.49 -9.68
C ALA A 380 9.13 -27.54 -8.52
N GLU A 381 8.85 -27.93 -7.28
CA GLU A 381 9.04 -27.07 -6.10
C GLU A 381 10.48 -27.16 -5.57
N GLU A 382 10.96 -28.38 -5.28
CA GLU A 382 12.32 -28.60 -4.75
C GLU A 382 13.40 -28.67 -5.84
N LYS A 383 13.00 -28.87 -7.11
CA LYS A 383 13.89 -29.02 -8.28
C LYS A 383 14.92 -30.15 -8.12
N VAL A 384 14.53 -31.21 -7.43
CA VAL A 384 15.32 -32.43 -7.20
C VAL A 384 14.88 -33.52 -8.18
N LYS A 385 15.83 -34.37 -8.61
CA LYS A 385 15.48 -35.55 -9.42
C LYS A 385 14.99 -36.65 -8.49
N ILE A 386 13.88 -37.28 -8.85
CA ILE A 386 13.28 -38.37 -8.07
C ILE A 386 14.30 -39.51 -7.79
N GLN A 387 15.22 -39.75 -8.72
CA GLN A 387 16.27 -40.77 -8.60
C GLN A 387 17.25 -40.53 -7.44
N ASP A 388 17.38 -39.28 -7.00
CA ASP A 388 18.30 -38.88 -5.93
C ASP A 388 17.63 -38.96 -4.54
N VAL A 389 16.37 -39.38 -4.47
CA VAL A 389 15.57 -39.46 -3.23
C VAL A 389 15.53 -40.89 -2.72
N GLU A 390 16.22 -41.15 -1.60
CA GLU A 390 16.37 -42.49 -1.04
C GLU A 390 15.08 -43.06 -0.43
N ASN A 391 14.25 -42.22 0.18
CA ASN A 391 13.05 -42.60 0.95
C ASN A 391 11.73 -42.41 0.16
N TYR A 392 11.78 -42.28 -1.16
CA TYR A 392 10.62 -41.97 -1.99
C TYR A 392 9.47 -42.99 -1.84
N GLU A 393 9.77 -44.27 -2.04
CA GLU A 393 8.78 -45.35 -1.94
C GLU A 393 8.27 -45.54 -0.51
N GLU A 394 9.13 -45.34 0.49
CA GLU A 394 8.76 -45.44 1.91
C GLU A 394 7.72 -44.38 2.29
N ILE A 395 7.96 -43.12 1.91
CA ILE A 395 7.06 -42.01 2.22
C ILE A 395 5.74 -42.14 1.45
N LEU A 396 5.77 -42.56 0.19
CA LEU A 396 4.54 -42.82 -0.57
C LEU A 396 3.67 -43.87 0.12
N ALA A 397 4.26 -45.00 0.50
CA ALA A 397 3.54 -46.06 1.20
C ALA A 397 3.01 -45.60 2.58
N LEU A 398 3.78 -44.78 3.30
CA LEU A 398 3.36 -44.22 4.58
C LEU A 398 2.15 -43.31 4.45
N VAL A 399 2.17 -42.36 3.50
CA VAL A 399 1.07 -41.42 3.27
C VAL A 399 -0.17 -42.14 2.74
N GLU A 400 0.00 -43.10 1.83
CA GLU A 400 -1.12 -43.91 1.33
C GLU A 400 -1.80 -44.66 2.47
N LYS A 401 -1.00 -45.27 3.36
CA LYS A 401 -1.51 -45.96 4.54
C LYS A 401 -2.28 -45.00 5.46
N GLN A 402 -1.71 -43.84 5.78
CA GLN A 402 -2.38 -42.85 6.64
C GLN A 402 -3.72 -42.38 6.06
N LEU A 403 -3.79 -42.15 4.74
CA LEU A 403 -5.02 -41.78 4.06
C LEU A 403 -6.09 -42.89 4.15
N ARG A 404 -5.70 -44.15 3.92
CA ARG A 404 -6.60 -45.32 4.02
C ARG A 404 -7.03 -45.60 5.46
N ASP A 405 -6.16 -45.36 6.45
CA ASP A 405 -6.48 -45.51 7.87
C ASP A 405 -7.54 -44.49 8.31
N ILE A 406 -7.51 -43.27 7.78
CA ILE A 406 -8.52 -42.24 8.03
C ILE A 406 -9.83 -42.55 7.28
N CYS A 407 -9.74 -42.87 5.99
CA CYS A 407 -10.88 -43.17 5.14
C CYS A 407 -10.46 -44.09 3.99
N ASP A 408 -10.87 -45.36 4.05
CA ASP A 408 -10.71 -46.31 2.95
C ASP A 408 -11.93 -46.27 2.01
N PRO A 409 -11.82 -45.68 0.79
CA PRO A 409 -12.96 -45.50 -0.10
C PRO A 409 -13.57 -46.83 -0.55
N GLU A 410 -12.77 -47.91 -0.66
CA GLU A 410 -13.23 -49.23 -1.11
C GLU A 410 -14.09 -49.90 -0.03
N LYS A 411 -13.65 -49.83 1.23
CA LYS A 411 -14.45 -50.31 2.37
C LYS A 411 -15.74 -49.53 2.52
N VAL A 412 -15.69 -48.21 2.36
CA VAL A 412 -16.87 -47.34 2.41
C VAL A 412 -17.85 -47.70 1.30
N ALA A 413 -17.38 -47.86 0.06
CA ALA A 413 -18.22 -48.27 -1.06
C ALA A 413 -18.90 -49.63 -0.83
N ALA A 414 -18.16 -50.60 -0.26
CA ALA A 414 -18.71 -51.91 0.09
C ALA A 414 -19.74 -51.85 1.24
N GLN A 415 -19.59 -50.93 2.21
CA GLN A 415 -20.59 -50.71 3.27
C GLN A 415 -21.84 -50.00 2.72
N VAL A 416 -21.68 -48.97 1.88
CA VAL A 416 -22.79 -48.25 1.24
C VAL A 416 -23.60 -49.17 0.33
N GLY A 417 -22.92 -50.00 -0.49
CA GLY A 417 -23.58 -50.97 -1.36
C GLY A 417 -24.47 -51.97 -0.61
N ARG A 418 -24.02 -52.42 0.58
CA ARG A 418 -24.80 -53.29 1.49
C ARG A 418 -26.02 -52.57 2.08
N LEU A 419 -25.90 -51.29 2.42
CA LEU A 419 -27.01 -50.48 2.96
C LEU A 419 -28.10 -50.20 1.90
N THR A 420 -27.73 -50.06 0.63
CA THR A 420 -28.68 -49.81 -0.48
C THR A 420 -29.46 -51.04 -0.95
N GLN A 421 -29.01 -52.27 -0.66
CA GLN A 421 -29.65 -53.50 -1.16
C GLN A 421 -30.72 -54.12 -0.23
N GLY A 422 -31.07 -53.48 0.89
CA GLY A 422 -32.29 -53.76 1.65
C GLY A 422 -32.29 -55.02 2.53
N SER A 423 -32.12 -54.81 3.84
CA SER A 423 -32.82 -55.58 4.90
C SER A 423 -32.79 -54.79 6.22
N PRO A 424 -33.90 -54.73 6.99
CA PRO A 424 -33.96 -54.00 8.24
C PRO A 424 -33.33 -54.84 9.36
N LEU A 425 -32.03 -54.71 9.55
CA LEU A 425 -31.34 -55.28 10.72
C LEU A 425 -30.41 -54.22 11.29
N LYS A 426 -30.73 -53.85 12.55
CA LYS A 426 -29.94 -53.16 13.59
C LYS A 426 -28.90 -52.11 13.12
N SER A 427 -29.00 -50.93 13.70
CA SER A 427 -27.95 -49.91 13.75
C SER A 427 -26.56 -50.53 13.70
N PRO A 428 -25.67 -50.11 12.78
CA PRO A 428 -24.38 -50.76 12.60
C PRO A 428 -23.65 -50.72 13.93
N GLY A 429 -23.41 -51.90 14.51
CA GLY A 429 -22.51 -52.03 15.64
C GLY A 429 -21.13 -51.57 15.19
N LYS A 430 -20.44 -50.81 16.05
CA LYS A 430 -19.01 -50.53 15.91
C LYS A 430 -18.31 -51.85 15.59
N ASP A 431 -17.73 -52.00 14.40
CA ASP A 431 -16.67 -52.98 14.24
C ASP A 431 -15.54 -52.50 15.18
N PRO A 432 -15.00 -53.33 16.10
CA PRO A 432 -14.07 -52.86 17.13
C PRO A 432 -12.77 -52.22 16.59
N GLN A 433 -12.53 -52.32 15.27
CA GLN A 433 -11.37 -51.78 14.56
C GLN A 433 -11.62 -50.44 13.85
N ASP A 434 -12.87 -50.03 13.63
CA ASP A 434 -13.16 -48.82 12.85
C ASP A 434 -13.38 -47.62 13.78
N HIS A 435 -12.48 -46.64 13.73
CA HIS A 435 -12.52 -45.41 14.55
C HIS A 435 -13.57 -44.37 14.08
N TYR A 436 -14.38 -44.70 13.08
CA TYR A 436 -15.28 -43.75 12.43
C TYR A 436 -16.71 -44.27 12.27
N THR A 437 -17.68 -43.35 12.16
CA THR A 437 -19.09 -43.70 11.92
C THR A 437 -19.53 -43.20 10.55
N LEU A 438 -20.02 -44.11 9.69
CA LEU A 438 -20.65 -43.72 8.44
C LEU A 438 -22.07 -43.17 8.71
N LYS A 439 -22.35 -41.93 8.31
CA LYS A 439 -23.69 -41.32 8.43
C LYS A 439 -24.14 -40.73 7.11
N LEU A 440 -25.43 -40.88 6.80
CA LEU A 440 -26.06 -40.14 5.72
C LEU A 440 -26.21 -38.68 6.18
N VAL A 441 -25.50 -37.76 5.54
CA VAL A 441 -25.56 -36.33 5.85
C VAL A 441 -26.31 -35.63 4.72
N GLU A 442 -27.34 -34.88 5.09
CA GLU A 442 -28.04 -33.98 4.18
C GLU A 442 -27.35 -32.63 4.17
N TYR A 443 -27.07 -32.10 2.98
CA TYR A 443 -26.47 -30.80 2.79
C TYR A 443 -27.13 -30.06 1.63
N GLU A 444 -27.15 -28.73 1.71
CA GLU A 444 -27.66 -27.88 0.64
C GLU A 444 -26.53 -27.56 -0.33
N VAL A 445 -26.70 -27.92 -1.60
CA VAL A 445 -25.84 -27.46 -2.69
C VAL A 445 -26.60 -26.42 -3.48
N ILE A 446 -25.94 -25.31 -3.80
CA ILE A 446 -26.46 -24.33 -4.74
C ILE A 446 -26.07 -24.81 -6.14
N GLU A 447 -27.02 -25.37 -6.90
CA GLU A 447 -26.78 -25.72 -8.31
C GLU A 447 -27.10 -24.53 -9.22
N GLY A 448 -26.09 -24.09 -9.97
CA GLY A 448 -26.15 -23.04 -10.98
C GLY A 448 -24.75 -22.74 -11.51
N ALA A 449 -24.62 -22.41 -12.81
CA ALA A 449 -23.37 -21.91 -13.36
C ALA A 449 -22.91 -20.72 -12.52
N GLY A 450 -21.64 -20.71 -12.08
CA GLY A 450 -21.07 -19.76 -11.11
C GLY A 450 -21.17 -18.29 -11.52
N GLY A 451 -22.37 -17.71 -11.39
CA GLY A 451 -22.73 -16.34 -11.70
C GLY A 451 -23.64 -15.76 -10.61
N VAL A 452 -23.23 -14.62 -10.06
CA VAL A 452 -23.66 -14.03 -8.78
C VAL A 452 -25.11 -13.49 -8.75
N LYS A 453 -25.93 -13.71 -9.80
CA LYS A 453 -27.34 -13.27 -9.81
C LYS A 453 -28.34 -14.28 -10.38
N SER A 454 -27.98 -15.55 -10.50
CA SER A 454 -29.01 -16.58 -10.51
C SER A 454 -29.11 -17.12 -9.09
N GLY A 455 -30.27 -16.99 -8.46
CA GLY A 455 -30.59 -17.74 -7.26
C GLY A 455 -30.49 -19.21 -7.63
N GLY A 456 -29.29 -19.79 -7.47
CA GLY A 456 -29.05 -21.18 -7.75
C GLY A 456 -30.03 -21.97 -6.90
N LYS A 457 -30.69 -22.94 -7.53
CA LYS A 457 -31.70 -23.72 -6.84
C LYS A 457 -30.96 -24.44 -5.72
N LYS A 458 -31.32 -24.16 -4.47
CA LYS A 458 -30.84 -24.92 -3.32
C LYS A 458 -31.37 -26.33 -3.46
N VAL A 459 -30.52 -27.24 -3.92
CA VAL A 459 -30.83 -28.65 -4.03
C VAL A 459 -30.33 -29.31 -2.77
N LYS A 460 -31.25 -29.95 -2.03
CA LYS A 460 -30.86 -30.84 -0.94
C LYS A 460 -30.26 -32.09 -1.56
N LYS A 461 -28.97 -32.31 -1.30
CA LYS A 461 -28.27 -33.55 -1.63
C LYS A 461 -28.00 -34.31 -0.34
N SER A 462 -27.94 -35.62 -0.44
CA SER A 462 -27.51 -36.49 0.65
C SER A 462 -26.33 -37.32 0.16
N SER A 463 -25.26 -37.35 0.95
CA SER A 463 -24.13 -38.25 0.71
C SER A 463 -23.73 -38.92 2.01
N TYR A 464 -23.21 -40.15 1.92
CA TYR A 464 -22.62 -40.81 3.07
C TYR A 464 -21.28 -40.14 3.39
N ARG A 465 -21.16 -39.63 4.61
CA ARG A 465 -19.94 -39.02 5.15
C ARG A 465 -19.37 -39.91 6.23
N ILE A 466 -18.05 -39.91 6.33
CA ILE A 466 -17.36 -40.44 7.50
C ILE A 466 -17.39 -39.36 8.56
N VAL A 467 -17.93 -39.69 9.73
CA VAL A 467 -17.99 -38.79 10.88
C VAL A 467 -17.05 -39.31 11.97
N MET A 468 -16.12 -38.46 12.38
CA MET A 468 -15.15 -38.73 13.45
C MET A 468 -14.94 -37.48 14.31
N ASP A 469 -14.60 -37.68 15.57
CA ASP A 469 -14.22 -36.61 16.49
C ASP A 469 -12.72 -36.70 16.72
N ASP A 470 -12.00 -35.59 16.49
CA ASP A 470 -10.55 -35.53 16.66
C ASP A 470 -10.09 -34.10 17.01
N PHE A 471 -8.84 -33.96 17.44
CA PHE A 471 -8.23 -32.65 17.69
C PHE A 471 -7.80 -31.98 16.37
N PRO A 472 -8.19 -30.72 16.11
CA PRO A 472 -7.93 -30.07 14.84
C PRO A 472 -6.48 -29.55 14.73
N LEU A 473 -5.95 -29.58 13.51
CA LEU A 473 -4.76 -28.82 13.12
C LEU A 473 -5.20 -27.56 12.39
N ILE A 474 -4.81 -26.40 12.91
CA ILE A 474 -5.20 -25.09 12.36
C ILE A 474 -4.12 -24.64 11.36
N TYR A 475 -4.45 -24.72 10.07
CA TYR A 475 -3.56 -24.32 8.97
C TYR A 475 -4.03 -23.01 8.31
N HIS A 476 -3.06 -22.20 7.89
CA HIS A 476 -3.25 -21.05 7.00
C HIS A 476 -2.51 -21.32 5.70
N LEU A 477 -3.24 -21.39 4.58
CA LEU A 477 -2.70 -21.57 3.25
C LEU A 477 -2.83 -20.24 2.50
N ASP A 478 -1.70 -19.72 2.02
CA ASP A 478 -1.66 -18.48 1.24
C ASP A 478 -0.81 -18.70 -0.02
N VAL A 479 -1.25 -18.13 -1.13
CA VAL A 479 -0.54 -18.20 -2.40
C VAL A 479 0.44 -17.04 -2.48
N GLY A 480 1.73 -17.34 -2.37
CA GLY A 480 2.78 -16.33 -2.48
C GLY A 480 2.64 -15.50 -3.75
N ALA A 481 2.55 -14.17 -3.61
CA ALA A 481 2.41 -13.22 -4.71
C ALA A 481 1.34 -13.63 -5.75
N MET A 482 0.14 -13.98 -5.29
CA MET A 482 -0.96 -14.51 -6.12
C MET A 482 -1.17 -13.74 -7.45
N TYR A 483 -1.48 -12.44 -7.39
CA TYR A 483 -1.76 -11.67 -8.61
C TYR A 483 -0.57 -11.51 -9.55
N PRO A 484 0.65 -11.15 -9.08
CA PRO A 484 1.84 -11.15 -9.93
C PRO A 484 2.08 -12.50 -10.64
N ASN A 485 1.92 -13.62 -9.93
CA ASN A 485 2.10 -14.96 -10.52
C ASN A 485 1.02 -15.28 -11.56
N ILE A 486 -0.24 -14.88 -11.32
CA ILE A 486 -1.31 -15.00 -12.32
C ILE A 486 -0.99 -14.18 -13.57
N ILE A 487 -0.52 -12.93 -13.38
CA ILE A 487 -0.12 -12.03 -14.46
C ILE A 487 0.98 -12.65 -15.31
N LEU A 488 2.05 -13.16 -14.70
CA LEU A 488 3.17 -13.78 -15.40
C LEU A 488 2.75 -15.06 -16.13
N SER A 489 2.00 -15.94 -15.45
CA SER A 489 1.57 -17.23 -16.00
C SER A 489 0.66 -17.07 -17.23
N ASN A 490 -0.20 -16.04 -17.21
CA ASN A 490 -1.14 -15.76 -18.29
C ASN A 490 -0.66 -14.66 -19.24
N ARG A 491 0.54 -14.10 -19.01
CA ARG A 491 1.12 -12.97 -19.77
C ARG A 491 0.16 -11.78 -19.89
N LEU A 492 -0.52 -11.45 -18.79
CA LEU A 492 -1.49 -10.36 -18.75
C LEU A 492 -0.77 -9.01 -18.75
N GLN A 493 -1.12 -8.16 -19.71
CA GLN A 493 -0.69 -6.77 -19.76
C GLN A 493 -1.73 -5.95 -20.53
N PRO A 494 -1.90 -4.65 -20.24
CA PRO A 494 -2.93 -3.83 -20.87
C PRO A 494 -2.91 -3.88 -22.41
N SER A 495 -1.72 -3.81 -23.01
CA SER A 495 -1.53 -3.87 -24.48
C SER A 495 -1.81 -5.24 -25.11
N ALA A 496 -1.93 -6.31 -24.32
CA ALA A 496 -2.27 -7.65 -24.81
C ALA A 496 -3.79 -7.89 -24.87
N ILE A 497 -4.60 -6.98 -24.34
CA ILE A 497 -6.07 -7.06 -24.43
C ILE A 497 -6.50 -6.39 -25.74
N VAL A 498 -6.82 -7.21 -26.74
CA VAL A 498 -7.13 -6.74 -28.10
C VAL A 498 -8.60 -6.94 -28.44
N THR A 499 -9.16 -6.03 -29.25
CA THR A 499 -10.50 -6.20 -29.82
C THR A 499 -10.47 -7.20 -30.98
N LYS A 500 -11.64 -7.67 -31.39
CA LYS A 500 -11.76 -8.58 -32.55
C LYS A 500 -11.27 -7.90 -33.83
N GLU A 501 -11.57 -6.62 -33.98
CA GLU A 501 -11.19 -5.80 -35.13
C GLU A 501 -9.67 -5.68 -35.22
N PHE A 502 -9.01 -5.35 -34.10
CA PHE A 502 -7.55 -5.28 -34.04
C PHE A 502 -6.90 -6.63 -34.32
N CYS A 503 -7.42 -7.70 -33.69
CA CYS A 503 -6.92 -9.06 -33.91
C CYS A 503 -7.10 -9.50 -35.37
N ASN A 504 -8.20 -9.11 -36.02
CA ASN A 504 -8.47 -9.46 -37.41
C ASN A 504 -7.53 -8.76 -38.41
N ALA A 505 -7.10 -7.54 -38.11
CA ALA A 505 -6.13 -6.78 -38.91
C ALA A 505 -4.68 -7.26 -38.72
N CYS A 506 -4.41 -8.10 -37.71
CA CYS A 506 -3.07 -8.59 -37.42
C CYS A 506 -2.56 -9.56 -38.50
N SER A 507 -1.33 -9.35 -38.96
CA SER A 507 -0.66 -10.24 -39.92
C SER A 507 -0.46 -11.68 -39.40
N TYR A 508 -0.52 -11.88 -38.08
CA TYR A 508 -0.39 -13.18 -37.43
C TYR A 508 -1.74 -13.83 -37.09
N ASN A 509 -2.86 -13.28 -37.58
CA ASN A 509 -4.20 -13.84 -37.40
C ASN A 509 -4.43 -15.10 -38.24
N ASP A 510 -3.58 -16.10 -38.05
CA ASP A 510 -3.67 -17.42 -38.66
C ASP A 510 -3.87 -18.46 -37.54
N PRO A 511 -4.79 -19.43 -37.70
CA PRO A 511 -5.03 -20.49 -36.71
C PRO A 511 -3.77 -21.28 -36.32
N SER A 512 -2.78 -21.40 -37.21
CA SER A 512 -1.52 -22.10 -36.95
C SER A 512 -0.64 -21.44 -35.89
N ASN A 513 -0.76 -20.12 -35.70
CA ASN A 513 0.09 -19.37 -34.77
C ASN A 513 -0.30 -19.58 -33.30
N ASN A 514 -1.50 -20.11 -33.02
CA ASN A 514 -2.03 -20.37 -31.67
C ASN A 514 -1.78 -19.22 -30.66
N CYS A 515 -1.92 -17.97 -31.13
CA CYS A 515 -1.52 -16.78 -30.38
C CYS A 515 -2.61 -16.23 -29.45
N LYS A 516 -3.84 -16.77 -29.52
CA LYS A 516 -5.02 -16.26 -28.81
C LYS A 516 -5.29 -17.06 -27.54
N ARG A 517 -5.37 -16.37 -26.41
CA ARG A 517 -5.80 -16.94 -25.12
C ARG A 517 -7.10 -16.25 -24.69
N ASN A 518 -8.21 -16.99 -24.71
CA ASN A 518 -9.49 -16.48 -24.25
C ASN A 518 -9.61 -16.67 -22.74
N MET A 519 -9.98 -15.62 -22.03
CA MET A 519 -10.18 -15.62 -20.58
C MET A 519 -11.45 -14.85 -20.23
N ASP A 520 -12.20 -15.37 -19.28
CA ASP A 520 -13.43 -14.74 -18.81
C ASP A 520 -13.15 -13.80 -17.63
N TRP A 521 -13.84 -12.67 -17.61
CA TRP A 521 -13.88 -11.75 -16.48
C TRP A 521 -15.30 -11.25 -16.28
N LYS A 522 -15.60 -10.75 -15.07
CA LYS A 522 -16.93 -10.26 -14.72
C LYS A 522 -16.89 -8.77 -14.48
N TRP A 523 -17.55 -8.03 -15.36
CA TRP A 523 -17.82 -6.62 -15.16
C TRP A 523 -18.87 -6.42 -14.07
N ARG A 524 -18.69 -5.36 -13.27
CA ARG A 524 -19.64 -4.91 -12.26
C ARG A 524 -19.77 -3.40 -12.38
N GLY A 525 -20.96 -2.93 -12.74
CA GLY A 525 -21.29 -1.51 -12.75
C GLY A 525 -22.30 -1.14 -11.69
N GLU A 526 -22.16 0.04 -11.10
CA GLU A 526 -23.26 0.74 -10.45
C GLU A 526 -23.88 1.73 -11.43
N LEU A 527 -25.15 1.54 -11.77
CA LEU A 527 -25.85 2.37 -12.73
C LEU A 527 -26.90 3.23 -12.02
N TYR A 528 -27.01 4.48 -12.43
CA TYR A 528 -28.18 5.29 -12.11
C TYR A 528 -29.43 4.71 -12.77
N MET A 529 -30.60 5.00 -12.21
CA MET A 529 -31.86 4.65 -12.87
C MET A 529 -32.11 5.48 -14.12
N ALA A 530 -31.56 6.70 -14.20
CA ALA A 530 -31.67 7.59 -15.35
C ALA A 530 -31.05 6.99 -16.61
N THR A 531 -31.82 7.02 -17.69
CA THR A 531 -31.40 6.62 -19.03
C THR A 531 -30.72 7.77 -19.76
N ARG A 532 -30.10 7.48 -20.90
CA ARG A 532 -29.50 8.48 -21.81
C ARG A 532 -30.49 9.56 -22.22
N ALA A 533 -31.77 9.23 -22.39
CA ALA A 533 -32.82 10.21 -22.70
C ALA A 533 -33.08 11.15 -21.51
N ASP A 534 -33.13 10.62 -20.29
CA ASP A 534 -33.33 11.42 -19.08
C ASP A 534 -32.16 12.36 -18.83
N VAL A 535 -30.92 11.85 -18.96
CA VAL A 535 -29.71 12.67 -18.82
C VAL A 535 -29.69 13.80 -19.85
N ARG A 536 -30.09 13.51 -21.10
CA ARG A 536 -30.19 14.55 -22.14
C ARG A 536 -31.24 15.61 -21.81
N SER A 537 -32.39 15.20 -21.27
CA SER A 537 -33.42 16.16 -20.81
C SER A 537 -32.90 17.03 -19.67
N ILE A 538 -32.17 16.44 -18.72
CA ILE A 538 -31.53 17.16 -17.60
C ILE A 538 -30.50 18.16 -18.13
N MET A 539 -29.65 17.76 -19.08
CA MET A 539 -28.67 18.67 -19.69
C MET A 539 -29.35 19.88 -20.36
N ASN A 540 -30.41 19.65 -21.14
CA ASN A 540 -31.16 20.73 -21.78
C ASN A 540 -31.77 21.71 -20.75
N GLU A 541 -32.29 21.20 -19.63
CA GLU A 541 -32.78 22.04 -18.53
C GLU A 541 -31.65 22.81 -17.82
N MET A 542 -30.44 22.25 -17.83
CA MET A 542 -29.28 22.86 -17.21
C MET A 542 -28.67 23.98 -18.06
N GLU A 543 -28.74 23.85 -19.37
CA GLU A 543 -28.31 24.85 -20.36
C GLU A 543 -29.23 26.07 -20.44
N ASN A 544 -30.37 26.07 -19.75
CA ASN A 544 -31.30 27.19 -19.75
C ASN A 544 -30.64 28.48 -19.24
N GLU A 545 -30.67 29.55 -20.05
CA GLU A 545 -30.02 30.84 -19.78
C GLU A 545 -30.46 31.52 -18.49
N LYS A 546 -31.62 31.16 -17.93
CA LYS A 546 -32.12 31.71 -16.65
C LYS A 546 -31.49 31.05 -15.43
N ARG A 547 -30.87 29.87 -15.59
CA ARG A 547 -30.29 29.11 -14.49
C ARG A 547 -28.89 29.64 -14.16
N ARG A 548 -28.50 29.55 -12.89
CA ARG A 548 -27.19 29.99 -12.38
C ARG A 548 -26.61 28.90 -11.50
N TYR A 549 -25.29 28.74 -11.57
CA TYR A 549 -24.54 27.71 -10.85
C TYR A 549 -23.47 28.36 -9.99
N ASN A 550 -23.17 27.74 -8.85
CA ASN A 550 -22.10 28.21 -7.99
C ASN A 550 -20.77 27.74 -8.58
N LYS A 551 -19.87 28.69 -8.83
CA LYS A 551 -18.48 28.45 -9.21
C LYS A 551 -17.59 28.98 -8.10
N LYS A 552 -16.70 28.13 -7.59
CA LYS A 552 -15.72 28.54 -6.58
C LYS A 552 -14.46 28.99 -7.32
N ASP A 553 -14.06 30.23 -7.10
CA ASP A 553 -12.79 30.71 -7.62
C ASP A 553 -11.65 29.92 -6.97
N ARG A 554 -10.69 29.51 -7.79
CA ARG A 554 -9.60 28.62 -7.34
C ARG A 554 -8.56 29.36 -6.51
N ASP A 555 -8.39 30.66 -6.74
CA ASP A 555 -7.34 31.47 -6.13
C ASP A 555 -7.88 32.26 -4.92
N SER A 556 -9.09 32.83 -5.03
CA SER A 556 -9.70 33.60 -3.93
C SER A 556 -10.60 32.76 -3.02
N GLY A 557 -11.04 31.59 -3.47
CA GLY A 557 -12.00 30.75 -2.76
C GLY A 557 -13.43 31.32 -2.72
N GLU A 558 -13.67 32.47 -3.37
CA GLU A 558 -14.96 33.15 -3.38
C GLU A 558 -15.97 32.41 -4.27
N MET A 559 -17.23 32.39 -3.86
CA MET A 559 -18.28 31.67 -4.57
C MET A 559 -19.13 32.62 -5.41
N THR A 560 -19.04 32.49 -6.73
CA THR A 560 -19.74 33.33 -7.70
C THR A 560 -20.85 32.54 -8.40
N ARG A 561 -21.86 33.24 -8.92
CA ARG A 561 -22.97 32.63 -9.66
C ARG A 561 -22.85 32.88 -11.16
N VAL A 562 -22.57 31.82 -11.90
CA VAL A 562 -22.26 31.89 -13.33
C VAL A 562 -23.28 31.11 -14.18
N ARG A 563 -23.27 31.33 -15.50
CA ARG A 563 -24.06 30.53 -16.46
C ARG A 563 -23.41 29.17 -16.72
N TRP A 564 -24.16 28.26 -17.36
CA TRP A 564 -23.67 26.93 -17.73
C TRP A 564 -22.40 26.97 -18.59
N SER A 565 -22.35 27.87 -19.58
CA SER A 565 -21.21 28.06 -20.49
C SER A 565 -19.93 28.55 -19.82
N GLU A 566 -20.02 29.07 -18.59
CA GLU A 566 -18.90 29.61 -17.83
C GLU A 566 -18.31 28.58 -16.83
N LEU A 567 -19.00 27.45 -16.64
CA LEU A 567 -18.50 26.33 -15.88
C LEU A 567 -17.46 25.56 -16.70
N GLY A 568 -16.39 25.15 -16.05
CA GLY A 568 -15.46 24.19 -16.62
C GLY A 568 -16.12 22.82 -16.77
N GLU A 569 -15.60 22.00 -17.69
CA GLU A 569 -16.22 20.70 -18.01
C GLU A 569 -16.37 19.79 -16.77
N LYS A 570 -15.37 19.76 -15.87
CA LYS A 570 -15.45 19.01 -14.61
C LYS A 570 -16.59 19.50 -13.69
N GLU A 571 -16.80 20.80 -13.64
CA GLU A 571 -17.86 21.42 -12.83
C GLU A 571 -19.24 21.09 -13.42
N GLN A 572 -19.35 21.12 -14.75
CA GLN A 572 -20.55 20.70 -15.46
C GLN A 572 -20.88 19.22 -15.19
N THR A 573 -19.91 18.31 -15.27
CA THR A 573 -20.12 16.89 -14.95
C THR A 573 -20.59 16.69 -13.51
N ALA A 574 -20.05 17.45 -12.55
CA ALA A 574 -20.45 17.38 -11.15
C ALA A 574 -21.92 17.81 -10.95
N GLU A 575 -22.32 18.91 -11.58
CA GLU A 575 -23.71 19.39 -11.52
C GLU A 575 -24.68 18.46 -12.27
N ILE A 576 -24.29 17.86 -13.40
CA ILE A 576 -25.07 16.83 -14.11
C ILE A 576 -25.27 15.63 -13.18
N THR A 577 -24.20 15.13 -12.57
CA THR A 577 -24.27 13.96 -11.68
C THR A 577 -25.20 14.22 -10.50
N LYS A 578 -25.14 15.43 -9.92
CA LYS A 578 -26.04 15.87 -8.84
C LYS A 578 -27.50 15.94 -9.30
N ALA A 579 -27.76 16.48 -10.49
CA ALA A 579 -29.11 16.53 -11.06
C ALA A 579 -29.66 15.13 -11.37
N VAL A 580 -28.85 14.25 -11.94
CA VAL A 580 -29.19 12.85 -12.22
C VAL A 580 -29.51 12.08 -10.94
N ARG A 581 -28.77 12.32 -9.86
CA ARG A 581 -29.07 11.73 -8.53
C ARG A 581 -30.46 12.15 -8.04
N GLN A 582 -30.77 13.44 -8.09
CA GLN A 582 -32.06 13.97 -7.65
C GLN A 582 -33.21 13.47 -8.54
N PHE A 583 -33.01 13.45 -9.85
CA PHE A 583 -33.99 12.91 -10.80
C PHE A 583 -34.25 11.42 -10.54
N SER A 584 -33.19 10.63 -10.36
CA SER A 584 -33.31 9.19 -10.12
C SER A 584 -34.13 8.87 -8.86
N GLN A 585 -33.89 9.63 -7.78
CA GLN A 585 -34.67 9.51 -6.54
C GLN A 585 -36.14 9.92 -6.73
N LYS A 586 -36.40 11.03 -7.43
CA LYS A 586 -37.77 11.54 -7.61
C LYS A 586 -38.60 10.68 -8.56
N ALA A 587 -38.05 10.33 -9.72
CA ALA A 587 -38.75 9.62 -10.79
C ALA A 587 -38.87 8.11 -10.51
N TYR A 588 -37.79 7.48 -10.04
CA TYR A 588 -37.74 6.01 -9.90
C TYR A 588 -37.79 5.52 -8.45
N ARG A 589 -37.82 6.43 -7.46
CA ARG A 589 -37.75 6.11 -6.01
C ARG A 589 -36.53 5.25 -5.63
N ARG A 590 -35.53 5.19 -6.52
CA ARG A 590 -34.33 4.39 -6.39
C ARG A 590 -33.18 5.13 -7.07
N LEU A 591 -32.08 5.28 -6.37
CA LEU A 591 -30.91 6.00 -6.89
C LEU A 591 -30.14 5.16 -7.90
N LYS A 592 -29.84 3.91 -7.54
CA LYS A 592 -28.93 3.04 -8.28
C LYS A 592 -29.41 1.60 -8.36
N SER A 593 -28.92 0.88 -9.35
CA SER A 593 -28.96 -0.58 -9.38
C SER A 593 -27.63 -1.15 -9.85
N SER A 594 -27.16 -2.21 -9.18
CA SER A 594 -26.03 -3.03 -9.61
C SER A 594 -26.42 -4.08 -10.64
#